data_AF-A0A7W0STP0-F1
#
_entry.id   AF-A0A7W0STP0-F1
#
_cell.length_a   1.000
_cell.length_b   1.000
_cell.length_c   1.000
_cell.angle_alpha   90.00
_cell.angle_beta   90.00
_cell.angle_gamma   90.00
#
_symmetry.space_group_name_H-M   'P 1'
#
loop_
_entity.id
_entity.type
_entity.pdbx_description
1 polymer ?
#
loop_
_entity_poly.entity_id
_entity_poly.type
_entity_poly.pdbx_seq_one_letter_code
_entity_poly.pdbx_strand_id
1 'polypeptide(L)'
;MIKLIRAELRKLFSTKLWLWLLLGACVLSGGSAALLIGFADQAAASPDSGIPPVDSDAFTQLALAAGANAVVFFLILGIIGMTQEYRHRTATPTFLATPRRGQVVLAKLLTYLGISLLFAVVVNAVVVAVALPWLNAKGAPVSLSGENLEVLLSSIGAAALYGMVGVGV
;
A
#
# COMPACT_ATOMS: atom_id res chain seq x y z
N MET A 1 -1.98 -10.20 -24.70
CA MET A 1 -1.94 -9.45 -23.42
C MET A 1 -2.55 -10.23 -22.26
N ILE A 2 -3.83 -10.65 -22.32
CA ILE A 2 -4.49 -11.40 -21.23
C ILE A 2 -3.71 -12.64 -20.76
N LYS A 3 -3.16 -13.43 -21.70
CA LYS A 3 -2.33 -14.61 -21.36
C LYS A 3 -1.06 -14.27 -20.56
N LEU A 4 -0.44 -13.12 -20.85
CA LEU A 4 0.75 -12.64 -20.14
C LEU A 4 0.41 -12.17 -18.72
N ILE A 5 -0.65 -11.36 -18.57
CA ILE A 5 -1.14 -10.93 -17.25
C ILE A 5 -1.49 -12.14 -16.39
N ARG A 6 -2.18 -13.14 -16.95
CA ARG A 6 -2.51 -14.38 -16.23
C ARG A 6 -1.25 -15.16 -15.79
N ALA A 7 -0.18 -15.13 -16.59
CA ALA A 7 1.09 -15.75 -16.23
C ALA A 7 1.76 -15.00 -15.07
N GLU A 8 1.79 -13.66 -15.10
CA GLU A 8 2.33 -12.83 -14.01
C GLU A 8 1.55 -13.03 -12.71
N LEU A 9 0.21 -13.03 -12.76
CA LEU A 9 -0.62 -13.33 -11.59
C LEU A 9 -0.32 -14.71 -11.02
N ARG A 10 -0.15 -15.73 -11.88
CA ARG A 10 0.21 -17.08 -11.43
C ARG A 10 1.57 -17.11 -10.72
N LYS A 11 2.57 -16.36 -11.20
CA LYS A 11 3.89 -16.25 -10.56
C LYS A 11 3.80 -15.57 -9.19
N LEU A 12 3.01 -14.51 -9.09
CA LEU A 12 2.79 -13.82 -7.82
C LEU A 12 2.14 -14.74 -6.79
N PHE A 13 1.03 -15.38 -7.17
CA PHE A 13 0.23 -16.23 -6.27
C PHE A 13 0.83 -17.62 -6.02
N SER A 14 1.84 -18.05 -6.78
CA SER A 14 2.52 -19.33 -6.51
C SER A 14 3.45 -19.26 -5.30
N THR A 15 3.79 -18.06 -4.82
CA THR A 15 4.57 -17.87 -3.59
C THR A 15 3.68 -17.39 -2.46
N LYS A 16 4.04 -17.67 -1.20
CA LYS A 16 3.36 -17.08 -0.03
C LYS A 16 3.82 -15.64 0.25
N LEU A 17 4.75 -15.11 -0.53
CA LEU A 17 5.40 -13.82 -0.25
C LEU A 17 4.41 -12.65 -0.36
N TRP A 18 3.46 -12.71 -1.30
CA TRP A 18 2.43 -11.68 -1.45
C TRP A 18 1.59 -11.53 -0.18
N LEU A 19 1.28 -12.64 0.51
CA LEU A 19 0.52 -12.62 1.77
C LEU A 19 1.32 -11.94 2.88
N TRP A 20 2.61 -12.27 3.00
CA TRP A 20 3.48 -11.67 4.03
C TRP A 20 3.74 -10.19 3.78
N LEU A 21 3.86 -9.77 2.51
CA LEU A 21 3.98 -8.36 2.16
C LEU A 21 2.68 -7.60 2.48
N LEU A 22 1.52 -8.17 2.15
CA LEU A 22 0.22 -7.57 2.47
C LEU A 22 0.01 -7.48 3.99
N LEU A 23 0.30 -8.57 4.71
CA LEU A 23 0.19 -8.61 6.17
C LEU A 23 1.13 -7.58 6.81
N GLY A 24 2.39 -7.51 6.36
CA GLY A 24 3.35 -6.53 6.83
C GLY A 24 2.90 -5.09 6.57
N ALA A 25 2.35 -4.81 5.39
CA ALA A 25 1.77 -3.51 5.05
C ALA A 25 0.59 -3.15 5.97
N CYS A 26 -0.35 -4.08 6.18
CA CYS A 26 -1.49 -3.89 7.08
C CYS A 26 -1.05 -3.66 8.53
N VAL A 27 -0.10 -4.44 9.03
CA VAL A 27 0.42 -4.30 10.40
C VAL A 27 1.16 -2.99 10.56
N LEU A 28 2.01 -2.60 9.61
CA LEU A 28 2.74 -1.34 9.68
C LEU A 28 1.78 -0.14 9.65
N SER A 29 0.88 -0.09 8.67
CA SER A 29 -0.06 1.03 8.53
C SER A 29 -1.09 1.07 9.66
N GLY A 30 -1.78 -0.04 9.94
CA GLY A 30 -2.75 -0.12 11.03
C GLY A 30 -2.10 0.09 12.41
N GLY A 31 -0.93 -0.49 12.64
CA GLY A 31 -0.14 -0.29 13.86
C GLY A 31 0.31 1.17 14.01
N SER A 32 0.78 1.81 12.95
CA SER A 32 1.15 3.22 12.99
C SER A 32 -0.05 4.14 13.29
N ALA A 33 -1.24 3.87 12.74
CA ALA A 33 -2.46 4.58 13.08
C ALA A 33 -2.86 4.37 14.55
N ALA A 34 -2.84 3.12 15.04
CA ALA A 34 -3.14 2.80 16.43
C ALA A 34 -2.16 3.50 17.40
N LEU A 35 -0.87 3.49 17.09
CA LEU A 35 0.14 4.16 17.90
C LEU A 35 -0.07 5.67 17.90
N LEU A 36 -0.25 6.30 16.74
CA LEU A 36 -0.49 7.74 16.65
C LEU A 36 -1.69 8.16 17.50
N ILE A 37 -2.83 7.46 17.36
CA ILE A 37 -4.05 7.78 18.09
C ILE A 37 -3.90 7.44 19.58
N GLY A 38 -3.30 6.29 19.92
CA GLY A 38 -3.11 5.86 21.31
C GLY A 38 -2.21 6.78 22.13
N PHE A 39 -1.18 7.35 21.50
CA PHE A 39 -0.24 8.28 22.14
C PHE A 39 -0.65 9.75 21.99
N ALA A 40 -1.81 10.04 21.41
CA ALA A 40 -2.22 11.40 21.07
C ALA A 40 -2.31 12.34 22.29
N ASP A 41 -2.78 11.85 23.45
CA ASP A 41 -2.91 12.67 24.67
C ASP A 41 -1.54 13.04 25.25
N GLN A 42 -0.56 12.14 25.14
CA GLN A 42 0.83 12.36 25.57
C GLN A 42 1.53 13.35 24.63
N ALA A 43 1.25 13.25 23.33
CA ALA A 43 1.73 14.21 22.34
C ALA A 43 1.15 15.62 22.55
N ALA A 44 -0.15 15.72 22.89
CA ALA A 44 -0.81 16.99 23.20
C ALA A 44 -0.26 17.66 24.47
N ALA A 45 0.20 16.86 25.44
CA ALA A 45 0.86 17.38 26.65
C ALA A 45 2.28 17.91 26.41
N SER A 46 2.85 17.69 25.22
CA SER A 46 4.22 18.08 24.87
C SER A 46 4.20 19.27 23.89
N PRO A 47 4.64 20.47 24.29
CA PRO A 47 4.58 21.68 23.46
C PRO A 47 5.32 21.58 22.11
N ASP A 48 6.35 20.72 22.02
CA ASP A 48 7.21 20.56 20.85
C ASP A 48 6.90 19.30 20.02
N SER A 49 5.76 18.64 20.23
CA SER A 49 5.47 17.34 19.57
C SER A 49 5.24 17.45 18.05
N GLY A 50 4.84 18.62 17.56
CA GLY A 50 4.51 18.83 16.14
C GLY A 50 3.28 18.05 15.66
N ILE A 51 2.55 17.39 16.56
CA ILE A 51 1.33 16.63 16.26
C ILE A 51 0.13 17.55 16.45
N PRO A 52 -0.80 17.64 15.47
CA PRO A 52 -2.00 18.45 15.61
C PRO A 52 -2.88 18.02 16.78
N PRO A 53 -3.69 18.92 17.36
CA PRO A 53 -4.68 18.57 18.38
C PRO A 53 -5.65 17.48 17.93
N VAL A 54 -6.05 16.58 18.85
CA VAL A 54 -6.87 15.39 18.55
C VAL A 54 -8.25 15.74 17.98
N ASP A 55 -8.78 16.90 18.36
CA ASP A 55 -10.05 17.46 17.91
C ASP A 55 -9.96 18.15 16.54
N SER A 56 -8.77 18.24 15.95
CA SER A 56 -8.57 18.86 14.64
C SER A 56 -8.77 17.90 13.46
N ASP A 57 -9.28 18.44 12.35
CA ASP A 57 -9.37 17.71 11.08
C ASP A 57 -7.98 17.25 10.60
N ALA A 58 -6.94 18.06 10.84
CA ALA A 58 -5.56 17.73 10.51
C ALA A 58 -5.06 16.46 11.22
N PHE A 59 -5.44 16.24 12.48
CA PHE A 59 -5.10 15.01 13.19
C PHE A 59 -5.81 13.79 12.59
N THR A 60 -7.09 13.94 12.26
CA THR A 60 -7.87 12.89 11.59
C THR A 60 -7.26 12.51 10.24
N GLN A 61 -6.90 13.51 9.43
CA GLN A 61 -6.23 13.30 8.15
C GLN A 61 -4.87 12.63 8.32
N LEU A 62 -4.08 13.04 9.32
CA LEU A 62 -2.80 12.41 9.63
C LEU A 62 -2.97 10.93 10.02
N ALA A 63 -3.99 10.61 10.81
CA ALA A 63 -4.29 9.23 11.19
C ALA A 63 -4.74 8.37 9.99
N LEU A 64 -5.55 8.93 9.09
CA LEU A 64 -5.98 8.23 7.86
C LEU A 64 -4.83 8.09 6.84
N ALA A 65 -3.89 9.04 6.82
CA ALA A 65 -2.70 9.00 5.97
C ALA A 65 -1.73 7.85 6.34
N ALA A 66 -1.93 7.18 7.48
CA ALA A 66 -1.13 6.04 7.90
C ALA A 66 -1.07 4.89 6.87
N GLY A 67 -2.04 4.81 5.95
CA GLY A 67 -1.99 3.89 4.81
C GLY A 67 -0.76 4.09 3.92
N ALA A 68 -0.26 5.32 3.81
CA ALA A 68 0.93 5.66 3.03
C ALA A 68 2.23 5.19 3.70
N ASN A 69 2.24 4.89 5.00
CA ASN A 69 3.45 4.42 5.70
C ASN A 69 3.97 3.08 5.14
N ALA A 70 3.10 2.29 4.51
CA ALA A 70 3.45 1.00 3.94
C ALA A 70 3.95 1.05 2.48
N VAL A 71 4.16 2.22 1.87
CA VAL A 71 4.61 2.34 0.45
C VAL A 71 5.85 1.50 0.12
N VAL A 72 6.74 1.28 1.09
CA VAL A 72 7.92 0.41 0.94
C VAL A 72 7.55 -1.04 0.58
N PHE A 73 6.45 -1.57 1.11
CA PHE A 73 6.00 -2.93 0.79
C PHE A 73 5.50 -3.03 -0.66
N PHE A 74 4.85 -1.97 -1.16
CA PHE A 74 4.42 -1.89 -2.55
C PHE A 74 5.61 -1.77 -3.50
N LEU A 75 6.62 -0.99 -3.14
CA LEU A 75 7.89 -0.92 -3.86
C LEU A 75 8.56 -2.29 -3.95
N ILE A 76 8.71 -2.96 -2.80
CA ILE A 76 9.30 -4.31 -2.71
C ILE A 76 8.51 -5.31 -3.56
N LEU A 77 7.17 -5.25 -3.54
CA LEU A 77 6.31 -6.07 -4.38
C LEU A 77 6.63 -5.91 -5.87
N GLY A 78 6.79 -4.66 -6.34
CA GLY A 78 7.18 -4.35 -7.72
C GLY A 78 8.57 -4.90 -8.07
N ILE A 79 9.57 -4.67 -7.21
CA ILE A 79 10.95 -5.14 -7.39
C ILE A 79 10.99 -6.66 -7.52
N ILE A 80 10.30 -7.36 -6.62
CA ILE A 80 10.17 -8.82 -6.69
C ILE A 80 9.52 -9.22 -8.02
N GLY A 81 8.47 -8.53 -8.44
CA GLY A 81 7.79 -8.81 -9.70
C GLY A 81 8.68 -8.76 -10.94
N MET A 82 9.63 -7.82 -10.95
CA MET A 82 10.60 -7.71 -12.02
C MET A 82 11.73 -8.74 -11.88
N THR A 83 12.23 -8.96 -10.66
CA THR A 83 13.46 -9.72 -10.41
C THR A 83 13.27 -11.24 -10.28
N GLN A 84 12.07 -11.74 -9.95
CA GLN A 84 11.84 -13.17 -9.71
C GLN A 84 12.16 -14.06 -10.93
N GLU A 85 12.05 -13.53 -12.14
CA GLU A 85 12.39 -14.29 -13.35
C GLU A 85 13.88 -14.59 -13.48
N TYR A 86 14.73 -13.68 -13.00
CA TYR A 86 16.17 -13.89 -12.96
C TYR A 86 16.53 -14.94 -11.92
N ARG A 87 15.91 -14.87 -10.74
CA ARG A 87 16.11 -15.86 -9.66
C ARG A 87 15.75 -17.28 -10.09
N HIS A 88 14.62 -17.43 -10.78
CA HIS A 88 14.12 -18.74 -11.21
C HIS A 88 14.54 -19.14 -12.63
N ARG A 89 15.41 -18.37 -13.28
CA ARG A 89 15.89 -18.60 -14.66
C ARG A 89 14.76 -18.75 -15.69
N THR A 90 13.65 -18.05 -15.48
CA THR A 90 12.46 -18.10 -16.36
C THR A 90 12.40 -16.95 -17.37
N ALA A 91 13.37 -16.03 -17.36
CA ALA A 91 13.44 -14.92 -18.32
C ALA A 91 13.61 -15.43 -19.77
N THR A 92 14.59 -16.32 -20.01
CA THR A 92 14.85 -16.89 -21.34
C THR A 92 13.62 -17.58 -21.96
N PRO A 93 12.95 -18.54 -21.29
CA PRO A 93 11.76 -19.16 -21.86
C PRO A 93 10.60 -18.17 -22.05
N THR A 94 10.50 -17.11 -21.23
CA THR A 94 9.47 -16.07 -21.40
C THR A 94 9.68 -15.28 -22.70
N PHE A 95 10.91 -14.88 -23.00
CA PHE A 95 11.23 -14.16 -24.23
C PHE A 95 11.26 -15.04 -25.48
N LEU A 96 11.51 -16.35 -25.33
CA LEU A 96 11.33 -17.31 -26.43
C LEU A 96 9.85 -17.54 -26.76
N ALA A 97 8.99 -17.62 -25.74
CA ALA A 97 7.55 -17.76 -25.93
C ALA A 97 6.90 -16.47 -26.46
N THR A 98 7.41 -15.30 -26.08
CA THR A 98 6.94 -14.00 -26.56
C THR A 98 8.13 -13.10 -26.90
N PRO A 99 8.57 -13.05 -28.18
CA PRO A 99 9.76 -12.30 -28.60
C PRO A 99 9.59 -10.77 -28.61
N ARG A 100 8.50 -10.25 -28.01
CA ARG A 100 8.18 -8.83 -27.94
C ARG A 100 8.43 -8.30 -26.53
N ARG A 101 9.67 -7.86 -26.25
CA ARG A 101 10.12 -7.44 -24.91
C ARG A 101 9.20 -6.40 -24.25
N GLY A 102 8.78 -5.38 -25.01
CA GLY A 102 7.89 -4.33 -24.49
C GLY A 102 6.52 -4.85 -24.03
N GLN A 103 6.00 -5.91 -24.63
CA GLN A 103 4.71 -6.49 -24.23
C GLN A 103 4.80 -7.25 -22.90
N VAL A 104 5.96 -7.83 -22.59
CA VAL A 104 6.21 -8.49 -21.30
C VAL A 104 6.33 -7.46 -20.19
N VAL A 105 7.11 -6.39 -20.41
CA VAL A 105 7.25 -5.28 -19.46
C VAL A 105 5.91 -4.60 -19.19
N LEU A 106 5.14 -4.31 -20.23
CA LEU A 106 3.80 -3.72 -20.07
C LEU A 106 2.86 -4.65 -19.30
N ALA A 107 2.91 -5.97 -19.55
CA ALA A 107 2.12 -6.92 -18.79
C ALA A 107 2.50 -6.94 -17.30
N LYS A 108 3.79 -6.83 -16.97
CA LYS A 108 4.27 -6.69 -15.58
C LYS A 108 3.75 -5.40 -14.95
N LEU A 109 3.96 -4.26 -15.60
CA LEU A 109 3.49 -2.96 -15.11
C LEU A 109 1.99 -2.98 -14.81
N LEU A 110 1.16 -3.46 -15.74
CA LEU A 110 -0.29 -3.55 -15.54
C LEU A 110 -0.68 -4.52 -14.41
N THR A 111 0.01 -5.65 -14.30
CA THR A 111 -0.26 -6.64 -13.25
C THR A 111 0.05 -6.08 -11.87
N TYR A 112 1.24 -5.50 -11.71
CA TYR A 112 1.69 -4.96 -10.43
C TYR A 112 0.99 -3.66 -10.06
N LEU A 113 0.60 -2.82 -11.03
CA LEU A 113 -0.30 -1.69 -10.80
C LEU A 113 -1.64 -2.16 -10.23
N GLY A 114 -2.28 -3.15 -10.87
CA GLY A 114 -3.56 -3.69 -10.41
C GLY A 114 -3.49 -4.33 -9.03
N ILE A 115 -2.44 -5.11 -8.75
CA ILE A 115 -2.24 -5.73 -7.43
C ILE A 115 -1.95 -4.67 -6.36
N SER A 116 -1.12 -3.67 -6.65
CA SER A 116 -0.84 -2.59 -5.70
C SER A 116 -2.11 -1.80 -5.38
N LEU A 117 -2.98 -1.53 -6.36
CA LEU A 117 -4.29 -0.91 -6.10
C LEU A 117 -5.14 -1.76 -5.15
N LEU A 118 -5.25 -3.07 -5.41
CA LEU A 118 -6.02 -3.98 -4.55
C LEU A 118 -5.45 -4.05 -3.14
N PHE A 119 -4.13 -4.16 -3.01
CA PHE A 119 -3.47 -4.19 -1.70
C PHE A 119 -3.67 -2.87 -0.95
N ALA A 120 -3.58 -1.74 -1.65
CA ALA A 120 -3.74 -0.43 -1.02
C ALA A 120 -5.16 -0.22 -0.49
N VAL A 121 -6.19 -0.72 -1.19
CA VAL A 121 -7.57 -0.73 -0.70
C VAL A 121 -7.68 -1.54 0.58
N VAL A 122 -7.08 -2.74 0.64
CA VAL A 122 -7.10 -3.58 1.85
C VAL A 122 -6.36 -2.90 3.00
N VAL A 123 -5.19 -2.32 2.76
CA VAL A 123 -4.41 -1.61 3.78
C VAL A 123 -5.17 -0.40 4.32
N ASN A 124 -5.78 0.40 3.43
CA ASN A 124 -6.59 1.54 3.85
C ASN A 124 -7.85 1.09 4.61
N ALA A 125 -8.48 -0.02 4.22
CA ALA A 125 -9.59 -0.59 4.98
C ALA A 125 -9.17 -0.98 6.41
N VAL A 126 -7.96 -1.54 6.60
CA VAL A 126 -7.41 -1.82 7.93
C VAL A 126 -7.17 -0.53 8.71
N VAL A 127 -6.58 0.48 8.09
CA VAL A 127 -6.36 1.80 8.74
C VAL A 127 -7.68 2.40 9.20
N VAL A 128 -8.70 2.43 8.33
CA VAL A 128 -10.04 2.92 8.65
C VAL A 128 -10.68 2.09 9.78
N ALA A 129 -10.57 0.77 9.73
CA ALA A 129 -11.12 -0.12 10.76
C ALA A 129 -10.46 0.09 12.14
N VAL A 130 -9.19 0.47 12.18
CA VAL A 130 -8.45 0.78 13.41
C VAL A 130 -8.72 2.21 13.88
N ALA A 131 -8.69 3.19 12.97
CA ALA A 131 -8.77 4.61 13.29
C ALA A 131 -10.17 5.03 13.72
N LEU A 132 -11.22 4.58 13.03
CA LEU A 132 -12.59 5.03 13.30
C LEU A 132 -13.05 4.78 14.74
N PRO A 133 -12.90 3.57 15.32
CA PRO A 133 -13.36 3.33 16.69
C PRO A 133 -12.58 4.16 17.72
N TRP A 134 -11.27 4.34 17.50
CA TRP A 134 -10.40 5.05 18.44
C TRP A 134 -10.59 6.56 18.39
N LEU A 135 -10.79 7.13 17.20
CA LEU A 135 -11.09 8.56 17.04
C LEU A 135 -12.47 8.90 17.60
N ASN A 136 -13.48 8.05 17.36
CA ASN A 136 -14.80 8.22 17.96
C ASN A 136 -14.75 8.15 19.50
N ALA A 137 -13.96 7.22 20.06
CA ALA A 137 -13.77 7.14 21.52
C ALA A 137 -13.14 8.40 22.12
N LYS A 138 -12.38 9.15 21.32
CA LYS A 138 -11.78 10.45 21.69
C LYS A 138 -12.67 11.66 21.39
N GLY A 139 -13.90 11.45 20.93
CA GLY A 139 -14.86 12.51 20.66
C GLY A 139 -14.63 13.25 19.34
N ALA A 140 -13.82 12.69 18.42
CA ALA A 140 -13.59 13.21 17.08
C ALA A 140 -14.44 12.41 16.07
N PRO A 141 -15.69 12.83 15.75
CA PRO A 141 -16.52 12.12 14.79
C PRO A 141 -15.93 12.22 13.38
N VAL A 142 -15.54 11.07 12.83
CA VAL A 142 -14.88 11.01 11.51
C VAL A 142 -15.90 10.73 10.42
N SER A 143 -15.96 11.60 9.41
CA SER A 143 -16.63 11.30 8.15
C SER A 143 -15.63 10.79 7.10
N LEU A 144 -16.01 9.80 6.30
CA LEU A 144 -15.20 9.26 5.19
C LEU A 144 -15.46 10.00 3.87
N SER A 145 -15.70 11.30 3.96
CA SER A 145 -16.09 12.16 2.84
C SER A 145 -15.21 13.42 2.79
N GLY A 146 -15.21 14.12 1.66
CA GLY A 146 -14.42 15.33 1.45
C GLY A 146 -12.92 15.04 1.56
N GLU A 147 -12.20 15.87 2.32
CA GLU A 147 -10.74 15.81 2.45
C GLU A 147 -10.24 14.46 2.97
N ASN A 148 -10.98 13.81 3.89
CA ASN A 148 -10.62 12.49 4.40
C ASN A 148 -10.63 11.42 3.31
N LEU A 149 -11.55 11.50 2.35
CA LEU A 149 -11.58 10.60 1.21
C LEU A 149 -10.41 10.88 0.26
N GLU A 150 -10.05 12.14 0.06
CA GLU A 150 -8.89 12.53 -0.75
C GLU A 150 -7.57 12.01 -0.16
N VAL A 151 -7.42 12.02 1.17
CA VAL A 151 -6.27 11.42 1.86
C VAL A 151 -6.19 9.91 1.62
N LEU A 152 -7.31 9.18 1.72
CA LEU A 152 -7.33 7.74 1.44
C LEU A 152 -7.02 7.44 -0.04
N LEU A 153 -7.58 8.23 -0.96
CA LEU A 153 -7.35 8.07 -2.39
C LEU A 153 -5.89 8.41 -2.77
N SER A 154 -5.32 9.46 -2.20
CA SER A 154 -3.92 9.83 -2.41
C SER A 154 -2.97 8.76 -1.84
N SER A 155 -3.29 8.15 -0.70
CA SER A 155 -2.56 6.98 -0.18
C SER A 155 -2.59 5.80 -1.15
N ILE A 156 -3.76 5.48 -1.71
CA ILE A 156 -3.91 4.44 -2.73
C ILE A 156 -3.10 4.77 -3.99
N GLY A 157 -3.15 6.03 -4.43
CA GLY A 157 -2.36 6.53 -5.57
C GLY A 157 -0.86 6.39 -5.33
N ALA A 158 -0.38 6.80 -4.16
CA ALA A 158 1.02 6.67 -3.77
C ALA A 158 1.47 5.20 -3.77
N ALA A 159 0.69 4.30 -3.17
CA ALA A 159 0.99 2.86 -3.15
C ALA A 159 1.03 2.26 -4.56
N ALA A 160 0.11 2.65 -5.43
CA ALA A 160 0.10 2.23 -6.84
C ALA A 160 1.36 2.70 -7.59
N LEU A 161 1.74 3.98 -7.41
CA LEU A 161 2.94 4.56 -8.02
C LEU A 161 4.21 3.87 -7.53
N TYR A 162 4.36 3.65 -6.23
CA TYR A 162 5.54 2.95 -5.68
C TYR A 162 5.62 1.50 -6.18
N GLY A 163 4.48 0.82 -6.34
CA GLY A 163 4.43 -0.49 -6.99
C GLY A 163 4.97 -0.47 -8.41
N MET A 164 4.59 0.54 -9.21
CA MET A 164 5.10 0.70 -10.57
C MET A 164 6.59 1.06 -10.58
N VAL A 165 7.03 1.96 -9.70
CA VAL A 165 8.45 2.31 -9.56
C VAL A 165 9.28 1.07 -9.27
N GLY A 166 8.80 0.18 -8.38
CA GLY A 166 9.49 -1.06 -8.06
C GLY A 166 9.67 -1.98 -9.27
N VAL A 167 8.72 -2.01 -10.21
CA VAL A 167 8.87 -2.78 -11.46
C VAL A 167 9.93 -2.19 -12.39
N GLY A 168 10.19 -0.88 -12.30
CA GLY A 168 11.17 -0.18 -13.13
C GLY A 168 12.62 -0.26 -12.63
N VAL A 169 12.84 -0.77 -11.41
CA VAL A 169 14.16 -1.01 -10.80
C VAL A 169 14.70 -2.38 -11.22
#